data_AF-A0A6N0ZAL4-F1
#
_entry.id   AF-A0A6N0ZAL4-F1
#
_cell.length_a   1.000
_cell.length_b   1.000
_cell.length_c   1.000
_cell.angle_alpha   90.00
_cell.angle_beta   90.00
_cell.angle_gamma   90.00
#
_symmetry.space_group_name_H-M   'P 1'
#
loop_
_entity.id
_entity.type
_entity.pdbx_description
1 polymer ?
#
loop_
_entity_poly.entity_id
_entity_poly.type
_entity_poly.pdbx_seq_one_letter_code
_entity_poly.pdbx_strand_id
1 'polypeptide(L)'
;MQRQIFLVGAGVAAAAGAGVHWLARSRDYDAAAALLWRHRASASGAEFADRVHCATMAANSHNAQAWHFRPTPTGVAISPDFDRSLPVADADNHQLYASLGCAAENLMRVAADRGSQPDRTGARADRGGDDDAGCRPGFRGGAAIVAAFQCRRGSR
;
A
#
# COMPACT_ATOMS: atom_id res chain seq x y z
N MET A 1 30.99 -53.93 15.83
CA MET A 1 29.75 -53.69 15.07
C MET A 1 28.79 -52.67 15.72
N GLN A 2 28.64 -52.59 17.05
CA GLN A 2 27.66 -51.66 17.66
C GLN A 2 27.94 -50.15 17.44
N ARG A 3 29.21 -49.73 17.41
CA ARG A 3 29.59 -48.31 17.24
C ARG A 3 29.15 -47.70 15.90
N GLN A 4 29.08 -48.50 14.84
CA GLN A 4 28.64 -48.04 13.51
C GLN A 4 27.13 -47.83 13.45
N ILE A 5 26.35 -48.66 14.16
CA ILE A 5 24.89 -48.51 14.24
C ILE A 5 24.52 -47.20 14.96
N PHE A 6 25.23 -46.87 16.05
CA PHE A 6 25.04 -45.59 16.74
C PHE A 6 25.40 -44.37 15.87
N LEU A 7 26.49 -44.43 15.11
CA LEU A 7 26.90 -43.34 14.21
C LEU A 7 25.90 -43.13 13.06
N VAL A 8 25.40 -44.20 12.46
CA VAL A 8 24.37 -44.13 11.41
C VAL A 8 23.06 -43.59 11.97
N GLY A 9 22.61 -44.06 13.15
CA GLY A 9 21.39 -43.57 13.79
C GLY A 9 21.46 -42.09 14.17
N ALA A 10 22.59 -41.63 14.70
CA ALA A 10 22.81 -40.22 15.01
C ALA A 10 22.82 -39.33 13.75
N GLY A 11 23.45 -39.81 12.66
CA GLY A 11 23.46 -39.09 11.38
C GLY A 11 22.06 -38.94 10.78
N VAL A 12 21.24 -39.99 10.83
CA VAL A 12 19.84 -39.94 10.34
C VAL A 12 19.00 -39.00 11.20
N ALA A 13 19.12 -39.04 12.53
CA ALA A 13 18.40 -38.14 13.43
C ALA A 13 18.78 -36.66 13.21
N ALA A 14 20.07 -36.38 13.01
CA ALA A 14 20.54 -35.03 12.71
C ALA A 14 20.03 -34.53 11.35
N ALA A 15 20.05 -35.37 10.31
CA ALA A 15 19.54 -35.03 8.99
C ALA A 15 18.01 -34.80 9.00
N ALA A 16 17.27 -35.64 9.72
CA ALA A 16 15.82 -35.47 9.89
C ALA A 16 15.50 -34.19 10.67
N GLY A 17 16.23 -33.91 11.76
CA GLY A 17 16.08 -32.67 12.52
C GLY A 17 16.39 -31.42 11.69
N ALA A 18 17.47 -31.45 10.90
CA ALA A 18 17.81 -30.38 9.97
C ALA A 18 16.75 -30.20 8.87
N GLY A 19 16.21 -31.29 8.32
CA GLY A 19 15.14 -31.26 7.32
C GLY A 19 13.85 -30.66 7.85
N VAL A 20 13.41 -31.06 9.06
CA VAL A 20 12.25 -30.48 9.75
C VAL A 20 12.48 -29.00 10.06
N HIS A 21 13.67 -28.63 10.54
CA HIS A 21 14.01 -27.24 10.80
C HIS A 21 14.00 -26.39 9.53
N TRP A 22 14.51 -26.92 8.41
CA TRP A 22 14.52 -26.23 7.13
C TRP A 22 13.10 -26.04 6.57
N LEU A 23 12.23 -27.05 6.71
CA LEU A 23 10.83 -26.96 6.32
C LEU A 23 10.03 -25.99 7.23
N ALA A 24 10.31 -26.01 8.54
CA ALA A 24 9.70 -25.12 9.53
C ALA A 24 10.22 -23.68 9.46
N ARG A 25 11.36 -23.43 8.80
CA ARG A 25 11.89 -22.09 8.48
C ARG A 25 11.13 -21.41 7.35
N SER A 26 9.88 -21.79 7.06
CA SER A 26 8.98 -20.88 6.35
C SER A 26 8.94 -19.57 7.14
N ARG A 27 9.37 -18.46 6.53
CA ARG A 27 9.34 -17.16 7.21
C ARG A 27 7.90 -16.89 7.59
N ASP A 28 7.67 -16.50 8.84
CA ASP A 28 6.35 -16.10 9.31
C ASP A 28 5.97 -14.79 8.62
N TYR A 29 5.47 -14.92 7.40
CA TYR A 29 5.07 -13.81 6.55
C TYR A 29 3.95 -13.01 7.21
N ASP A 30 3.09 -13.66 7.98
CA ASP A 30 2.01 -13.02 8.72
C ASP A 30 2.56 -12.17 9.87
N ALA A 31 3.54 -12.68 10.62
CA ALA A 31 4.23 -11.88 11.63
C ALA A 31 4.98 -10.68 11.00
N ALA A 32 5.66 -10.89 9.88
CA ALA A 32 6.34 -9.81 9.17
C ALA A 32 5.35 -8.77 8.64
N ALA A 33 4.23 -9.21 8.07
CA ALA A 33 3.15 -8.33 7.60
C ALA A 33 2.56 -7.53 8.78
N ALA A 34 2.24 -8.19 9.89
CA ALA A 34 1.72 -7.52 11.09
C ALA A 34 2.71 -6.45 11.62
N LEU A 35 4.02 -6.73 11.58
CA LEU A 35 5.05 -5.76 11.95
C LEU A 35 5.14 -4.56 11.00
N LEU A 36 4.88 -4.76 9.71
CA LEU A 36 4.84 -3.66 8.74
C LEU A 36 3.58 -2.80 8.90
N TRP A 37 2.44 -3.44 9.19
CA TRP A 37 1.14 -2.79 9.35
C TRP A 37 0.92 -2.12 10.71
N ARG A 38 1.79 -2.34 11.69
CA ARG A 38 1.68 -1.70 13.00
C ARG A 38 1.69 -0.18 12.89
N HIS A 39 0.71 0.48 13.49
CA HIS A 39 0.75 1.93 13.68
C HIS A 39 1.91 2.29 14.59
N ARG A 40 2.68 3.32 14.24
CA ARG A 40 3.62 3.92 15.19
C ARG A 40 2.83 4.91 16.03
N ALA A 41 3.13 5.01 17.33
CA ALA A 41 2.52 6.02 18.17
C ALA A 41 3.06 7.39 17.72
N SER A 42 2.20 8.35 17.37
CA SER A 42 2.65 9.63 16.84
C SER A 42 2.14 10.86 17.59
N ALA A 43 3.07 11.80 17.80
CA ALA A 43 2.77 13.23 17.99
C ALA A 43 2.29 13.84 16.65
N SER A 44 1.70 15.04 16.67
CA SER A 44 0.97 15.65 15.53
C SER A 44 1.68 15.60 14.15
N GLY A 45 3.00 15.75 14.08
CA GLY A 45 3.77 15.63 12.82
C GLY A 45 3.96 14.19 12.33
N ALA A 46 3.97 13.21 13.24
CA ALA A 46 4.07 11.81 12.91
C ALA A 46 2.70 11.20 12.52
N GLU A 47 1.59 11.92 12.73
CA GLU A 47 0.26 11.49 12.28
C GLU A 47 0.18 11.41 10.75
N PHE A 48 0.74 12.40 10.06
CA PHE A 48 0.86 12.41 8.60
C PHE A 48 1.77 11.28 8.11
N ALA A 49 2.95 11.13 8.72
CA ALA A 49 3.92 10.11 8.35
C ALA A 49 3.35 8.69 8.51
N ASP A 50 2.57 8.43 9.56
CA ASP A 50 1.93 7.12 9.77
C ASP A 50 0.87 6.83 8.70
N ARG A 51 0.05 7.83 8.36
CA ARG A 51 -0.95 7.68 7.30
C ARG A 51 -0.29 7.40 5.96
N VAL A 52 0.78 8.13 5.63
CA VAL A 52 1.57 7.90 4.41
C VAL A 52 2.24 6.52 4.44
N HIS A 53 2.79 6.10 5.58
CA HIS A 53 3.35 4.74 5.74
C HIS A 53 2.31 3.67 5.39
N CYS A 54 1.10 3.78 5.93
CA CYS A 54 0.01 2.87 5.58
C CYS A 54 -0.41 2.97 4.10
N ALA A 55 -0.46 4.17 3.53
CA ALA A 55 -0.77 4.36 2.11
C ALA A 55 0.26 3.68 1.19
N THR A 56 1.55 3.75 1.53
CA THR A 56 2.63 3.16 0.72
C THR A 56 2.62 1.64 0.66
N MET A 57 1.91 0.97 1.56
CA MET A 57 1.69 -0.48 1.53
C MET A 57 0.60 -0.91 0.54
N ALA A 58 -0.01 0.03 -0.19
CA ALA A 58 -1.00 -0.30 -1.20
C ALA A 58 -0.39 -1.13 -2.33
N ALA A 59 -1.18 -2.08 -2.84
CA ALA A 59 -0.85 -2.80 -4.05
C ALA A 59 -0.66 -1.81 -5.20
N ASN A 60 0.45 -1.94 -5.92
CA ASN A 60 0.77 -1.07 -7.04
C ASN A 60 1.64 -1.80 -8.07
N SER A 61 1.44 -1.47 -9.35
CA SER A 61 2.07 -2.16 -10.47
C SER A 61 3.59 -1.99 -10.47
N HIS A 62 4.30 -3.12 -10.62
CA HIS A 62 5.77 -3.20 -10.56
C HIS A 62 6.39 -2.57 -9.30
N ASN A 63 5.60 -2.38 -8.24
CA ASN A 63 6.00 -1.61 -7.07
C ASN A 63 6.55 -0.21 -7.43
N ALA A 64 6.04 0.42 -8.50
CA ALA A 64 6.48 1.72 -8.99
C ALA A 64 6.23 2.86 -7.99
N GLN A 65 5.19 2.71 -7.15
CA GLN A 65 4.79 3.68 -6.12
C GLN A 65 4.62 5.10 -6.71
N ALA A 66 3.87 5.21 -7.81
CA ALA A 66 3.71 6.41 -8.62
C ALA A 66 2.73 7.44 -8.00
N TRP A 67 2.99 7.84 -6.77
CA TRP A 67 2.17 8.77 -6.00
C TRP A 67 2.98 9.87 -5.31
N HIS A 68 2.36 11.03 -5.14
CA HIS A 68 2.80 12.09 -4.24
C HIS A 68 1.76 12.30 -3.14
N PHE A 69 2.24 12.53 -1.92
CA PHE A 69 1.39 12.83 -0.77
C PHE A 69 1.64 14.26 -0.29
N ARG A 70 0.55 14.98 0.01
CA ARG A 70 0.62 16.32 0.59
C ARG A 70 -0.33 16.42 1.79
N PRO A 71 0.12 16.93 2.95
CA PRO A 71 -0.78 17.17 4.06
C PRO A 71 -1.81 18.26 3.70
N THR A 72 -3.03 18.12 4.19
CA THR A 72 -4.09 19.13 4.09
C THR A 72 -4.64 19.43 5.49
N PRO A 73 -5.35 20.54 5.70
CA PRO A 73 -5.96 20.86 7.01
C PRO A 73 -6.88 19.75 7.54
N THR A 74 -7.47 18.99 6.62
CA THR A 74 -8.40 17.91 6.92
C THR A 74 -7.83 16.54 6.55
N GLY A 75 -6.56 16.35 6.20
CA GLY A 75 -6.14 15.01 5.74
C GLY A 75 -4.91 14.94 4.88
N VAL A 76 -4.98 14.07 3.86
CA VAL A 76 -3.87 13.77 2.95
C VAL A 76 -4.39 13.80 1.51
N ALA A 77 -3.86 14.72 0.70
CA ALA A 77 -4.07 14.68 -0.73
C ALA A 77 -3.07 13.72 -1.39
N ILE A 78 -3.55 12.92 -2.35
CA ILE A 78 -2.72 12.04 -3.17
C ILE A 78 -2.81 12.46 -4.64
N SER A 79 -1.69 12.57 -5.34
CA SER A 79 -1.66 12.91 -6.77
C SER A 79 -0.74 11.96 -7.52
N PRO A 80 -0.98 11.73 -8.83
CA PRO A 80 -0.13 10.85 -9.63
C PRO A 80 1.27 11.43 -9.80
N ASP A 81 2.27 10.55 -9.76
CA ASP A 81 3.65 10.85 -10.14
C ASP A 81 3.92 10.24 -11.53
N PHE A 82 3.85 11.06 -12.58
CA PHE A 82 4.05 10.61 -13.95
C PHE A 82 5.51 10.28 -14.29
N ASP A 83 6.48 10.74 -13.49
CA ASP A 83 7.90 10.37 -13.68
C ASP A 83 8.13 8.90 -13.31
N ARG A 84 7.22 8.33 -12.51
CA ARG A 84 7.16 6.90 -12.15
C ARG A 84 6.13 6.12 -12.94
N SER A 85 5.56 6.70 -13.99
CA SER A 85 4.64 5.97 -14.88
C SER A 85 5.36 4.83 -15.62
N LEU A 86 4.58 3.87 -16.11
CA LEU A 86 5.09 2.68 -16.81
C LEU A 86 4.66 2.73 -18.28
N PRO A 87 5.24 3.60 -19.12
CA PRO A 87 4.71 3.88 -20.46
C PRO A 87 4.65 2.66 -21.39
N VAL A 88 5.47 1.63 -21.14
CA VAL A 88 5.47 0.38 -21.91
C VAL A 88 4.39 -0.60 -21.42
N ALA A 89 4.27 -0.76 -20.10
CA ALA A 89 3.36 -1.75 -19.48
C ALA A 89 1.95 -1.19 -19.21
N ASP A 90 1.81 0.13 -19.15
CA ASP A 90 0.61 0.89 -18.76
C ASP A 90 0.52 2.19 -19.59
N ALA A 91 0.42 2.05 -20.92
CA ALA A 91 0.48 3.17 -21.86
C ALA A 91 -0.62 4.23 -21.69
N ASP A 92 -1.77 3.84 -21.11
CA ASP A 92 -2.91 4.71 -20.83
C ASP A 92 -3.02 5.12 -19.34
N ASN A 93 -2.03 4.77 -18.51
CA ASN A 93 -1.96 5.06 -17.08
C ASN A 93 -3.08 4.44 -16.23
N HIS A 94 -3.77 3.39 -16.71
CA HIS A 94 -4.86 2.78 -15.96
C HIS A 94 -4.36 2.11 -14.66
N GLN A 95 -3.19 1.45 -14.69
CA GLN A 95 -2.60 0.83 -13.51
C GLN A 95 -2.11 1.88 -12.52
N LEU A 96 -1.58 3.01 -13.02
CA LEU A 96 -1.21 4.16 -12.20
C LEU A 96 -2.41 4.69 -11.39
N TYR A 97 -3.56 4.91 -12.03
CA TYR A 97 -4.76 5.36 -11.34
C TYR A 97 -5.37 4.29 -10.42
N ALA A 98 -5.33 3.01 -10.81
CA ALA A 98 -5.74 1.90 -9.96
C ALA A 98 -4.90 1.86 -8.67
N SER A 99 -3.58 2.01 -8.79
CA SER A 99 -2.65 2.07 -7.65
C SER A 99 -2.93 3.25 -6.72
N LEU A 100 -3.25 4.43 -7.29
CA LEU A 100 -3.68 5.60 -6.52
C LEU A 100 -4.96 5.34 -5.71
N GLY A 101 -5.92 4.63 -6.32
CA GLY A 101 -7.15 4.22 -5.64
C GLY A 101 -6.89 3.32 -4.44
N CYS A 102 -6.02 2.32 -4.59
CA CYS A 102 -5.61 1.45 -3.47
C CYS A 102 -4.92 2.22 -2.34
N ALA A 103 -4.03 3.17 -2.68
CA ALA A 103 -3.40 4.04 -1.68
C ALA A 103 -4.40 4.94 -0.95
N ALA A 104 -5.38 5.48 -1.67
CA ALA A 104 -6.46 6.27 -1.08
C ALA A 104 -7.34 5.43 -0.14
N GLU A 105 -7.65 4.17 -0.49
CA GLU A 105 -8.41 3.26 0.37
C GLU A 105 -7.66 2.94 1.67
N ASN A 106 -6.34 2.69 1.59
CA ASN A 106 -5.52 2.51 2.79
C ASN A 106 -5.58 3.75 3.70
N LEU A 107 -5.50 4.97 3.14
CA LEU A 107 -5.66 6.20 3.92
C LEU A 107 -7.03 6.27 4.60
N MET A 108 -8.11 5.88 3.90
CA MET A 108 -9.47 5.84 4.46
C MET A 108 -9.61 4.84 5.60
N ARG A 109 -8.98 3.68 5.49
CA ARG A 109 -9.02 2.64 6.52
C ARG A 109 -8.34 3.12 7.79
N VAL A 110 -7.16 3.74 7.67
CA VAL A 110 -6.44 4.31 8.83
C VAL A 110 -7.22 5.47 9.47
N ALA A 111 -7.89 6.30 8.68
CA ALA A 111 -8.73 7.37 9.22
C ALA A 111 -9.93 6.80 10.02
N ALA A 112 -10.58 5.76 9.48
CA ALA A 112 -11.71 5.09 10.14
C ALA A 112 -11.29 4.42 11.46
N ASP A 113 -10.16 3.71 11.49
CA ASP A 113 -9.62 3.08 12.70
C ASP A 113 -9.29 4.11 13.80
N ARG A 114 -9.07 5.38 13.43
CA ARG A 114 -8.80 6.51 14.34
C ARG A 114 -10.06 7.31 14.69
N GLY A 115 -11.25 6.81 14.36
CA GLY A 115 -12.52 7.48 14.65
C GLY A 115 -12.80 8.72 13.80
N SER A 116 -12.06 8.93 12.70
CA SER A 116 -12.35 9.97 11.71
C SER A 116 -13.21 9.38 10.59
N GLN A 117 -14.31 10.03 10.23
CA GLN A 117 -15.13 9.58 9.12
C GLN A 117 -14.45 9.99 7.80
N PRO A 118 -14.14 9.05 6.88
CA PRO A 118 -13.61 9.41 5.57
C PRO A 118 -14.69 10.13 4.75
N ASP A 119 -14.41 11.36 4.33
CA ASP A 119 -15.24 12.06 3.35
C ASP A 119 -14.69 11.70 1.97
N ARG A 120 -15.40 10.82 1.26
CA ARG A 120 -15.11 10.57 -0.16
C ARG A 120 -15.63 11.74 -0.96
N THR A 121 -14.96 12.88 -0.90
CA THR A 121 -15.18 13.92 -1.90
C THR A 121 -14.59 13.39 -3.21
N GLY A 122 -15.45 12.74 -3.99
CA GLY A 122 -15.06 12.05 -5.21
C GLY A 122 -14.25 12.95 -6.13
N ALA A 123 -13.22 12.38 -6.73
CA ALA A 123 -12.47 12.99 -7.82
C ALA A 123 -13.46 13.42 -8.91
N ARG A 124 -13.72 14.73 -9.02
CA ARG A 124 -14.31 15.27 -10.23
C ARG A 124 -13.16 15.39 -11.22
N ALA A 125 -13.03 14.38 -12.09
CA ALA A 125 -12.28 14.54 -13.31
C ALA A 125 -12.93 15.70 -14.08
N ASP A 126 -12.23 16.82 -14.18
CA ASP A 126 -12.72 17.93 -14.97
C ASP A 126 -12.64 17.51 -16.44
N ARG A 127 -13.80 17.15 -17.02
CA ARG A 127 -13.93 16.91 -18.46
C ARG A 127 -13.95 18.29 -19.12
N GLY A 128 -12.78 18.79 -19.53
CA GLY A 128 -12.75 19.88 -20.50
C GLY A 128 -13.38 19.40 -21.81
N GLY A 129 -14.45 20.07 -22.27
CA GLY A 129 -14.85 20.08 -23.69
C GLY A 129 -13.83 20.93 -24.48
N ASP A 130 -13.61 20.77 -25.77
CA ASP A 130 -14.45 20.24 -26.86
C ASP A 130 -13.60 19.45 -27.88
N ASP A 131 -14.30 18.56 -28.58
CA ASP A 131 -14.18 18.07 -29.97
C ASP A 131 -12.79 17.88 -30.63
N ASP A 132 -12.40 16.61 -30.82
CA ASP A 132 -12.13 16.07 -32.18
C ASP A 132 -11.97 14.54 -32.19
N ALA A 133 -12.40 13.94 -33.30
CA ALA A 133 -12.61 12.51 -33.49
C ALA A 133 -11.34 11.66 -33.42
N GLY A 134 -11.35 10.64 -32.54
CA GLY A 134 -10.37 9.55 -32.55
C GLY A 134 -10.41 8.73 -31.26
N CYS A 135 -10.99 7.52 -31.33
CA CYS A 135 -11.11 6.57 -30.22
C CYS A 135 -9.82 6.41 -29.39
N ARG A 136 -9.84 6.94 -28.16
CA ARG A 136 -9.51 6.27 -26.87
C ARG A 136 -9.62 7.30 -25.74
N PRO A 137 -10.34 7.03 -24.64
CA PRO A 137 -10.36 7.92 -23.49
C PRO A 137 -9.02 7.84 -22.76
N GLY A 138 -8.02 8.54 -23.26
CA GLY A 138 -6.76 8.76 -22.55
C GLY A 138 -7.01 9.76 -21.42
N PHE A 139 -6.86 9.32 -20.18
CA PHE A 139 -6.95 10.17 -18.98
C PHE A 139 -5.73 11.10 -18.92
N ARG A 140 -5.69 12.11 -19.80
CA ARG A 140 -4.72 13.21 -19.76
C ARG A 140 -5.27 14.31 -18.85
N GLY A 141 -5.04 14.19 -17.55
CA GLY A 141 -5.35 15.24 -16.60
C GLY A 141 -4.69 14.97 -15.27
N GLY A 142 -3.88 15.90 -14.78
CA GLY A 142 -3.23 15.87 -13.47
C GLY A 142 -4.24 16.01 -12.33
N ALA A 143 -5.14 15.04 -12.20
CA ALA A 143 -6.13 15.01 -11.14
C ALA A 143 -5.48 14.49 -9.86
N ALA A 144 -5.35 15.37 -8.86
CA ALA A 144 -5.11 14.93 -7.50
C ALA A 144 -6.40 14.30 -6.95
N ILE A 145 -6.31 13.06 -6.48
CA ILE A 145 -7.35 12.49 -5.63
C ILE A 145 -7.16 13.10 -4.24
N VAL A 146 -8.08 13.95 -3.82
CA VAL A 146 -8.04 14.47 -2.45
C VAL A 146 -8.78 13.49 -1.55
N ALA A 147 -8.07 12.70 -0.76
CA ALA A 147 -8.66 11.99 0.37
C ALA A 147 -8.77 12.97 1.56
N ALA A 148 -9.84 13.76 1.58
CA ALA A 148 -10.13 14.66 2.70
C ALA A 148 -10.77 13.86 3.86
N PHE A 149 -10.26 14.03 5.07
CA PHE A 149 -10.77 13.42 6.30
C PHE A 149 -11.42 14.49 7.17
N GLN A 150 -12.73 14.67 7.07
CA GLN A 150 -13.41 15.54 8.03
C GLN A 150 -13.46 14.84 9.40
N CYS A 151 -12.61 15.30 10.31
CA CYS A 151 -12.76 15.00 11.72
C CYS A 151 -14.01 15.75 12.23
N ARG A 152 -15.18 15.10 12.24
CA ARG A 152 -16.32 15.61 13.00
C ARG A 152 -15.93 15.49 14.46
N ARG A 153 -15.50 16.59 15.09
CA ARG A 153 -15.51 16.68 16.57
C ARG A 153 -16.95 16.44 16.99
N GLY A 154 -17.24 15.26 17.51
CA GLY A 154 -18.55 14.92 18.05
C GLY A 154 -18.93 15.98 19.08
N SER A 155 -20.01 16.71 18.83
CA SER A 155 -20.64 17.54 19.84
C SER A 155 -21.43 16.62 20.76
N ARG A 156 -20.81 16.32 21.91
CA ARG A 156 -21.38 15.77 23.15
C ARG A 156 -21.95 14.35 23.11
#